data_AF-A0AAE3ENU5-F1
#
_entry.id   AF-A0AAE3ENU5-F1
#
_cell.length_a   1.000
_cell.length_b   1.000
_cell.length_c   1.000
_cell.angle_alpha   90.00
_cell.angle_beta   90.00
_cell.angle_gamma   90.00
#
_symmetry.space_group_name_H-M   'P 1'
#
loop_
_entity.id
_entity.type
_entity.pdbx_description
1 polymer ?
#
loop_
_entity_poly.entity_id
_entity_poly.type
_entity_poly.pdbx_seq_one_letter_code
_entity_poly.pdbx_strand_id
1 'polypeptide(L)'
;MKYPIYFLLLFTIWSCKQNQIEGIEIGHTLYTNQSLKQNKELTDLIARIIKKDSKALEWLTEFWCGGGAGCYDLGIITSEIVYKIGEDNFMKMTSKLNTKQKNNLEGLLNAGLEYGYEPDRNLNIEFPNLYKFLNAQELENLQLNKPNTFEFIDLNKIPDSLELIINKSLKGDFNGDEVVDFFSLVNNKKTNEKGVLIIHNSVSQETFVYGAGKEVHGMTNLNWIEVLEIIPKGEIVAPDLVDKETGDILGPDQTQNFKLIGNGISMSVEESHGGGILFWNGNNYQWYHIE
;
A
#
# COMPACT_ATOMS: atom_id res chain seq x y z
N MET A 1 73.39 22.34 28.30
CA MET A 1 72.51 22.18 27.11
C MET A 1 71.39 21.22 27.50
N LYS A 2 70.17 21.73 27.68
CA LYS A 2 68.98 20.93 28.02
C LYS A 2 68.17 20.74 26.73
N TYR A 3 68.00 19.51 26.28
CA TYR A 3 67.02 19.17 25.25
C TYR A 3 65.79 18.57 25.95
N PRO A 4 64.60 19.14 25.84
CA PRO A 4 63.38 18.38 26.08
C PRO A 4 63.07 17.64 24.77
N ILE A 5 63.31 16.32 24.76
CA ILE A 5 62.77 15.46 23.70
C ILE A 5 61.27 15.39 23.94
N TYR A 6 60.54 16.00 23.02
CA TYR A 6 59.09 16.05 23.00
C TYR A 6 58.50 14.64 23.06
N PHE A 7 57.57 14.48 24.01
CA PHE A 7 56.67 13.35 24.15
C PHE A 7 55.79 13.29 22.88
N LEU A 8 56.20 12.49 21.89
CA LEU A 8 55.42 12.22 20.70
C LEU A 8 54.35 11.19 21.09
N LEU A 9 53.29 11.71 21.73
CA LEU A 9 52.13 10.94 22.15
C LEU A 9 51.40 10.47 20.89
N LEU A 10 51.49 9.16 20.65
CA LEU A 10 50.74 8.38 19.68
C LEU A 10 49.25 8.77 19.69
N PHE A 11 48.80 9.51 18.68
CA PHE A 11 47.40 9.55 18.27
C PHE A 11 47.23 8.67 17.03
N THR A 12 47.37 7.35 17.21
CA THR A 12 46.72 6.41 16.29
C THR A 12 45.23 6.42 16.62
N ILE A 13 44.53 7.46 16.19
CA ILE A 13 43.06 7.48 16.25
C ILE A 13 42.55 6.32 15.39
N TRP A 14 41.98 5.33 16.07
CA TRP A 14 41.21 4.23 15.50
C TRP A 14 40.24 4.76 14.44
N SER A 15 40.60 4.58 13.18
CA SER A 15 39.75 4.93 12.06
C SER A 15 39.11 3.64 11.51
N CYS A 16 38.43 2.92 12.40
CA CYS A 16 37.60 1.78 12.04
C CYS A 16 36.16 2.27 11.85
N LYS A 17 35.39 1.54 11.03
CA LYS A 17 33.95 1.73 11.01
C LYS A 17 33.38 1.38 12.39
N GLN A 18 32.31 2.07 12.78
CA GLN A 18 31.53 1.75 13.97
C GLN A 18 30.25 1.05 13.54
N ASN A 19 29.93 -0.06 14.20
CA ASN A 19 28.70 -0.81 13.99
C ASN A 19 27.64 -0.50 15.07
N GLN A 20 27.95 0.35 16.03
CA GLN A 20 27.03 0.78 17.07
C GLN A 20 27.34 2.22 17.50
N ILE A 21 26.30 3.01 17.74
CA ILE A 21 26.43 4.39 18.23
C ILE A 21 25.28 4.71 19.19
N GLU A 22 25.61 5.20 20.39
CA GLU A 22 24.62 5.58 21.41
C GLU A 22 23.58 4.47 21.70
N GLY A 23 24.01 3.21 21.64
CA GLY A 23 23.14 2.05 21.84
C GLY A 23 22.31 1.61 20.63
N ILE A 24 22.41 2.28 19.49
CA ILE A 24 21.76 1.89 18.22
C ILE A 24 22.76 1.10 17.38
N GLU A 25 22.40 -0.13 17.01
CA GLU A 25 23.19 -0.98 16.12
C GLU A 25 22.97 -0.58 14.65
N ILE A 26 24.05 -0.54 13.88
CA ILE A 26 24.00 -0.34 12.43
C ILE A 26 23.94 -1.71 11.79
N GLY A 27 22.81 -2.01 11.14
CA GLY A 27 22.57 -3.28 10.47
C GLY A 27 23.70 -3.71 9.53
N HIS A 28 23.94 -5.01 9.48
CA HIS A 28 25.11 -5.59 8.83
C HIS A 28 25.23 -5.21 7.35
N THR A 29 24.11 -5.13 6.63
CA THR A 29 24.12 -4.84 5.19
C THR A 29 24.53 -3.40 4.92
N LEU A 30 23.97 -2.45 5.67
CA LEU A 30 24.36 -1.04 5.60
C LEU A 30 25.80 -0.82 6.05
N TYR A 31 26.21 -1.46 7.16
CA TYR A 31 27.57 -1.35 7.67
C TYR A 31 28.63 -1.86 6.69
N THR A 32 28.39 -3.03 6.06
CA THR A 32 29.35 -3.65 5.14
C THR A 32 29.46 -2.89 3.83
N ASN A 33 28.35 -2.38 3.29
CA ASN A 33 28.32 -1.67 2.01
C ASN A 33 28.74 -0.18 2.07
N GLN A 34 28.97 0.37 3.26
CA GLN A 34 29.48 1.74 3.41
C GLN A 34 31.00 1.84 3.23
N SER A 35 31.49 2.98 2.73
CA SER A 35 32.89 3.39 2.95
C SER A 35 33.10 3.83 4.40
N LEU A 36 34.36 3.91 4.84
CA LEU A 36 34.69 4.45 6.17
C LEU A 36 34.17 5.89 6.37
N LYS A 37 34.18 6.69 5.30
CA LYS A 37 33.66 8.07 5.31
C LYS A 37 32.15 8.08 5.54
N GLN A 38 31.40 7.27 4.76
CA GLN A 38 29.95 7.16 4.90
C GLN A 38 29.54 6.64 6.27
N ASN A 39 30.27 5.68 6.84
CA ASN A 39 30.00 5.19 8.18
C ASN A 39 30.22 6.27 9.25
N LYS A 40 31.29 7.08 9.13
CA LYS A 40 31.51 8.24 10.01
C LYS A 40 30.42 9.31 9.86
N GLU A 41 29.96 9.55 8.64
CA GLU A 41 28.85 10.46 8.37
C GLU A 41 27.55 9.94 9.02
N LEU A 42 27.19 8.68 8.80
CA LEU A 42 25.98 8.09 9.41
C LEU A 42 26.03 8.13 10.94
N THR A 43 27.16 7.77 11.54
CA THR A 43 27.32 7.77 13.01
C THR A 43 27.25 9.17 13.60
N ASP A 44 27.81 10.19 12.92
CA ASP A 44 27.63 11.60 13.30
C ASP A 44 26.16 12.02 13.23
N LEU A 45 25.46 11.66 12.14
CA LEU A 45 24.04 11.95 11.98
C LEU A 45 23.22 11.35 13.12
N ILE A 46 23.38 10.06 13.41
CA ILE A 46 22.66 9.38 14.50
C ILE A 46 22.91 10.08 15.84
N ALA A 47 24.18 10.34 16.19
CA ALA A 47 24.54 10.99 17.45
C ALA A 47 23.94 12.40 17.59
N ARG A 48 23.87 13.15 16.49
CA ARG A 48 23.29 14.51 16.48
C ARG A 48 21.77 14.49 16.53
N ILE A 49 21.11 13.54 15.87
CA ILE A 49 19.65 13.38 15.94
C ILE A 49 19.22 12.98 17.36
N ILE A 50 19.97 12.11 18.03
CA ILE A 50 19.73 11.76 19.44
C ILE A 50 19.80 13.02 20.33
N LYS A 51 20.68 13.97 19.99
CA LYS A 51 20.79 15.30 20.64
C LYS A 51 19.79 16.32 20.10
N LYS A 52 18.78 15.88 19.35
CA LYS A 52 17.66 16.66 18.80
C LYS A 52 18.08 17.73 17.78
N ASP A 53 19.18 17.51 17.06
CA ASP A 53 19.61 18.34 15.93
C ASP A 53 18.76 18.04 14.69
N SER A 54 17.82 18.93 14.38
CA SER A 54 16.91 18.77 13.25
C SER A 54 17.63 18.76 11.89
N LYS A 55 18.77 19.45 11.77
CA LYS A 55 19.53 19.47 10.52
C LYS A 55 20.19 18.13 10.22
N ALA A 56 20.55 17.39 11.27
CA ALA A 56 21.02 16.02 11.11
C ALA A 56 19.90 15.09 10.62
N LEU A 57 18.64 15.30 11.07
CA LEU A 57 17.50 14.54 10.56
C LEU A 57 17.25 14.83 9.07
N GLU A 58 17.32 16.10 8.65
CA GLU A 58 17.24 16.47 7.22
C GLU A 58 18.23 15.65 6.37
N TRP A 59 19.50 15.59 6.80
CA TRP A 59 20.53 14.83 6.09
C TRP A 59 20.34 13.32 6.16
N LEU A 60 19.76 12.78 7.24
CA LEU A 60 19.44 11.35 7.33
C LEU A 60 18.42 10.94 6.26
N THR A 61 17.40 11.78 6.01
CA THR A 61 16.35 11.48 5.00
C THR A 61 16.86 11.42 3.56
N GLU A 62 18.10 11.85 3.32
CA GLU A 62 18.77 11.87 2.02
C GLU A 62 20.03 10.99 2.01
N PHE A 63 20.29 10.24 3.10
CA PHE A 63 21.49 9.44 3.24
C PHE A 63 21.50 8.25 2.28
N TRP A 64 22.61 8.07 1.55
CA TRP A 64 22.76 6.94 0.63
C TRP A 64 22.95 5.62 1.37
N CYS A 65 21.92 4.79 1.36
CA CYS A 65 21.86 3.50 2.06
C CYS A 65 22.47 2.32 1.28
N GLY A 66 22.86 2.49 0.02
CA GLY A 66 23.44 1.42 -0.80
C GLY A 66 22.45 0.45 -1.46
N GLY A 67 21.14 0.76 -1.47
CA GLY A 67 20.08 -0.05 -2.10
C GLY A 67 19.09 -0.63 -1.09
N GLY A 68 18.16 -1.47 -1.56
CA GLY A 68 17.00 -1.95 -0.78
C GLY A 68 17.35 -2.47 0.63
N ALA A 69 18.19 -3.50 0.71
CA ALA A 69 18.55 -4.11 2.00
C ALA A 69 19.30 -3.15 2.95
N GLY A 70 20.13 -2.24 2.43
CA GLY A 70 20.77 -1.22 3.27
C GLY A 70 19.80 -0.12 3.71
N CYS A 71 18.75 0.15 2.92
CA CYS A 71 17.68 1.06 3.31
C CYS A 71 16.75 0.49 4.38
N TYR A 72 16.60 -0.84 4.45
CA TYR A 72 15.90 -1.49 5.57
C TYR A 72 16.66 -1.28 6.88
N ASP A 73 17.98 -1.54 6.88
CA ASP A 73 18.85 -1.26 8.02
C ASP A 73 18.80 0.22 8.44
N LEU A 74 18.77 1.15 7.48
CA LEU A 74 18.62 2.59 7.78
C LEU A 74 17.23 2.90 8.36
N GLY A 75 16.19 2.22 7.89
CA GLY A 75 14.85 2.29 8.44
C GLY A 75 14.81 1.85 9.91
N ILE A 76 15.42 0.71 10.23
CA ILE A 76 15.51 0.18 11.60
C ILE A 76 16.24 1.18 12.52
N ILE A 77 17.37 1.73 12.07
CA ILE A 77 18.08 2.79 12.79
C ILE A 77 17.15 3.99 13.03
N THR A 78 16.35 4.36 12.04
CA THR A 78 15.44 5.50 12.14
C THR A 78 14.33 5.24 13.15
N SER A 79 13.72 4.06 13.18
CA SER A 79 12.71 3.69 14.20
C SER A 79 13.30 3.62 15.61
N GLU A 80 14.51 3.05 15.77
CA GLU A 80 15.22 3.02 17.05
C GLU A 80 15.53 4.43 17.59
N ILE A 81 15.85 5.38 16.72
CA ILE A 81 15.99 6.79 17.12
C ILE A 81 14.67 7.32 17.68
N VAL A 82 13.53 7.04 17.05
CA VAL A 82 12.20 7.50 17.55
C VAL A 82 11.92 6.91 18.92
N TYR A 83 12.11 5.60 19.12
CA TYR A 83 11.94 4.97 20.44
C TYR A 83 12.86 5.61 21.49
N LYS A 84 14.11 5.90 21.12
CA LYS A 84 15.11 6.43 22.04
C LYS A 84 14.83 7.85 22.52
N ILE A 85 14.44 8.75 21.61
CA ILE A 85 14.24 10.16 21.95
C ILE A 85 12.78 10.50 22.29
N GLY A 86 11.87 9.59 21.98
CA GLY A 86 10.43 9.76 22.14
C GLY A 86 9.78 10.47 20.95
N GLU A 87 8.58 10.01 20.61
CA GLU A 87 7.79 10.48 19.47
C GLU A 87 7.65 12.01 19.42
N ASP A 88 7.24 12.65 20.52
CA ASP A 88 7.05 14.11 20.58
C ASP A 88 8.32 14.92 20.26
N ASN A 89 9.48 14.43 20.70
CA ASN A 89 10.75 15.10 20.42
C ASN A 89 11.17 14.90 18.97
N PHE A 90 10.93 13.70 18.43
CA PHE A 90 11.20 13.41 17.03
C PHE A 90 10.31 14.27 16.11
N MET A 91 9.01 14.37 16.41
CA MET A 91 8.05 15.20 15.67
C MET A 91 8.47 16.68 15.57
N LYS A 92 9.03 17.27 16.64
CA LYS A 92 9.53 18.66 16.63
C LYS A 92 10.68 18.87 15.63
N MET A 93 11.44 17.82 15.32
CA MET A 93 12.46 17.87 14.27
C MET A 93 11.82 17.65 12.90
N THR A 94 10.94 16.65 12.79
CA THR A 94 10.19 16.34 11.58
C THR A 94 9.40 17.55 11.05
N SER A 95 8.95 18.45 11.93
CA SER A 95 8.22 19.65 11.53
C SER A 95 9.03 20.65 10.70
N LYS A 96 10.36 20.53 10.68
CA LYS A 96 11.26 21.39 9.90
C LYS A 96 11.58 20.82 8.52
N LEU A 97 11.21 19.56 8.26
CA LEU A 97 11.44 18.89 6.99
C LEU A 97 10.50 19.41 5.91
N ASN A 98 10.97 19.45 4.66
CA ASN A 98 10.12 19.67 3.50
C ASN A 98 9.32 18.40 3.13
N THR A 99 8.36 18.51 2.21
CA THR A 99 7.49 17.39 1.79
C THR A 99 8.28 16.17 1.31
N LYS A 100 9.30 16.36 0.46
CA LYS A 100 10.13 15.25 -0.05
C LYS A 100 10.84 14.52 1.09
N GLN A 101 11.41 15.27 2.03
CA GLN A 101 12.10 14.72 3.19
C GLN A 101 11.15 13.98 4.13
N LYS A 102 9.93 14.48 4.32
CA LYS A 102 8.89 13.78 5.09
C LYS A 102 8.50 12.45 4.45
N ASN A 103 8.30 12.42 3.13
CA ASN A 103 7.97 11.18 2.41
C ASN A 103 9.11 10.15 2.49
N ASN A 104 10.36 10.61 2.35
CA ASN A 104 11.53 9.73 2.53
C ASN A 104 11.60 9.19 3.96
N LEU A 105 11.37 10.04 4.96
CA LEU A 105 11.37 9.66 6.37
C LEU A 105 10.29 8.63 6.67
N GLU A 106 9.08 8.83 6.14
CA GLU A 106 7.99 7.87 6.27
C GLU A 106 8.35 6.51 5.67
N GLY A 107 8.90 6.49 4.45
CA GLY A 107 9.35 5.24 3.81
C GLY A 107 10.39 4.50 4.63
N LEU A 108 11.35 5.22 5.22
CA LEU A 108 12.34 4.63 6.15
C LEU A 108 11.68 4.05 7.40
N LEU A 109 10.75 4.78 8.02
CA LEU A 109 10.06 4.32 9.23
C LEU A 109 9.19 3.09 8.97
N ASN A 110 8.46 3.05 7.86
CA ASN A 110 7.64 1.90 7.48
C ASN A 110 8.52 0.66 7.24
N ALA A 111 9.58 0.79 6.42
CA ALA A 111 10.49 -0.32 6.18
C ALA A 111 11.21 -0.79 7.47
N GLY A 112 11.60 0.14 8.34
CA GLY A 112 12.25 -0.20 9.61
C GLY A 112 11.34 -0.97 10.57
N LEU A 113 10.08 -0.59 10.65
CA LEU A 113 9.10 -1.22 11.53
C LEU A 113 8.62 -2.58 10.97
N GLU A 114 8.51 -2.71 9.64
CA GLU A 114 8.15 -3.95 8.95
C GLU A 114 9.27 -5.00 9.09
N TYR A 115 10.50 -4.67 8.72
CA TYR A 115 11.59 -5.65 8.63
C TYR A 115 12.48 -5.75 9.88
N GLY A 116 12.30 -4.87 10.86
CA GLY A 116 13.16 -4.77 12.04
C GLY A 116 12.72 -5.56 13.27
N TYR A 117 11.47 -6.03 13.30
CA TYR A 117 10.85 -6.58 14.51
C TYR A 117 9.98 -7.78 14.19
N GLU A 118 9.88 -8.69 15.16
CA GLU A 118 9.03 -9.87 15.09
C GLU A 118 8.06 -9.85 16.29
N PRO A 119 6.74 -9.77 16.09
CA PRO A 119 6.07 -9.59 14.80
C PRO A 119 6.32 -8.20 14.19
N ASP A 120 6.10 -8.08 12.89
CA ASP A 120 6.12 -6.83 12.14
C ASP A 120 5.31 -5.74 12.84
N ARG A 121 5.83 -4.51 12.79
CA ARG A 121 5.20 -3.34 13.42
C ARG A 121 4.74 -2.34 12.38
N ASN A 122 3.76 -1.53 12.76
CA ASN A 122 3.17 -0.53 11.88
C ASN A 122 3.35 0.88 12.45
N LEU A 123 3.70 1.85 11.59
CA LEU A 123 3.96 3.23 11.98
C LEU A 123 2.77 3.90 12.68
N ASN A 124 1.54 3.63 12.23
CA ASN A 124 0.31 4.17 12.82
C ASN A 124 0.00 3.59 14.21
N ILE A 125 0.56 2.44 14.57
CA ILE A 125 0.39 1.79 15.88
C ILE A 125 1.50 2.25 16.83
N GLU A 126 2.76 2.17 16.38
CA GLU A 126 3.92 2.49 17.23
C GLU A 126 4.08 3.99 17.47
N PHE A 127 3.87 4.80 16.42
CA PHE A 127 4.04 6.26 16.46
C PHE A 127 2.81 6.97 15.87
N PRO A 128 1.64 6.91 16.55
CA PRO A 128 0.37 7.39 16.01
C PRO A 128 0.32 8.90 15.75
N ASN A 129 1.03 9.71 16.53
CA ASN A 129 1.08 11.17 16.35
C ASN A 129 2.01 11.54 15.20
N LEU A 130 3.16 10.87 15.10
CA LEU A 130 4.11 11.04 14.02
C LEU A 130 3.50 10.61 12.68
N TYR A 131 2.80 9.47 12.66
CA TYR A 131 2.04 9.01 11.50
C TYR A 131 1.03 10.06 11.03
N LYS A 132 0.21 10.59 11.96
CA LYS A 132 -0.75 11.66 11.63
C LYS A 132 -0.07 12.91 11.11
N PHE A 133 1.09 13.25 11.64
CA PHE A 133 1.83 14.43 11.24
C PHE A 133 2.45 14.32 9.85
N LEU A 134 3.01 13.15 9.52
CA LEU A 134 3.59 12.86 8.21
C LEU A 134 2.49 12.80 7.14
N ASN A 135 1.36 12.19 7.49
CA ASN A 135 0.22 11.98 6.59
C ASN A 135 -0.85 13.04 6.72
N ALA A 136 -0.59 14.22 7.31
CA ALA A 136 -1.65 15.20 7.58
C ALA A 136 -2.42 15.61 6.31
N GLN A 137 -1.75 15.77 5.17
CA GLN A 137 -2.40 16.06 3.89
C GLN A 137 -3.15 14.85 3.33
N GLU A 138 -2.61 13.64 3.45
CA GLU A 138 -3.31 12.43 3.03
C GLU A 138 -4.52 12.16 3.93
N LEU A 139 -4.42 12.39 5.23
CA LEU A 139 -5.48 12.26 6.22
C LEU A 139 -6.52 13.38 6.08
N GLU A 140 -6.10 14.61 5.77
CA GLU A 140 -7.00 15.70 5.42
C GLU A 140 -7.70 15.42 4.09
N ASN A 141 -7.00 14.85 3.10
CA ASN A 141 -7.61 14.35 1.86
C ASN A 141 -8.49 13.12 2.12
N LEU A 142 -8.20 12.24 3.08
CA LEU A 142 -9.07 11.14 3.50
C LEU A 142 -10.27 11.64 4.33
N GLN A 143 -10.16 12.82 4.94
CA GLN A 143 -11.24 13.49 5.67
C GLN A 143 -12.11 14.36 4.74
N LEU A 144 -11.52 14.99 3.73
CA LEU A 144 -12.19 15.78 2.68
C LEU A 144 -12.75 14.89 1.58
N ASN A 145 -12.09 13.76 1.28
CA ASN A 145 -12.61 12.62 0.50
C ASN A 145 -13.26 11.58 1.42
N LYS A 146 -13.54 11.92 2.69
CA LYS A 146 -14.55 11.17 3.43
C LYS A 146 -15.86 11.58 2.79
N PRO A 147 -16.55 10.69 2.04
CA PRO A 147 -17.87 11.02 1.56
C PRO A 147 -18.70 11.44 2.78
N ASN A 148 -19.34 12.60 2.67
CA ASN A 148 -20.36 13.04 3.60
C ASN A 148 -21.59 12.13 3.42
N THR A 149 -21.48 10.86 3.76
CA THR A 149 -22.63 9.97 3.89
C THR A 149 -22.31 8.89 4.93
N PHE A 150 -23.11 8.86 6.00
CA PHE A 150 -23.52 7.56 6.51
C PHE A 150 -24.28 6.89 5.37
N GLU A 151 -23.65 5.99 4.63
CA GLU A 151 -24.37 5.05 3.78
C GLU A 151 -24.22 3.67 4.39
N PHE A 152 -25.13 3.39 5.32
CA PHE A 152 -25.62 2.03 5.49
C PHE A 152 -25.97 1.54 4.07
N ILE A 153 -25.31 0.49 3.61
CA ILE A 153 -25.91 -0.35 2.56
C ILE A 153 -27.28 -0.70 3.13
N ASP A 154 -28.35 -0.25 2.50
CA ASP A 154 -29.69 -0.61 2.92
C ASP A 154 -29.85 -2.11 2.68
N LEU A 155 -29.55 -2.92 3.70
CA LEU A 155 -29.59 -4.38 3.62
C LEU A 155 -31.00 -4.88 3.28
N ASN A 156 -32.04 -4.05 3.43
CA ASN A 156 -33.40 -4.36 2.98
C ASN A 156 -33.52 -4.44 1.45
N LYS A 157 -32.53 -3.93 0.69
CA LYS A 157 -32.49 -4.00 -0.77
C LYS A 157 -31.94 -5.32 -1.29
N ILE A 158 -31.27 -6.10 -0.43
CA ILE A 158 -30.81 -7.42 -0.81
C ILE A 158 -32.05 -8.28 -1.03
N PRO A 159 -32.25 -8.84 -2.24
CA PRO A 159 -33.39 -9.71 -2.49
C PRO A 159 -33.48 -10.82 -1.44
N ASP A 160 -34.65 -11.08 -0.88
CA ASP A 160 -34.86 -12.07 0.19
C ASP A 160 -34.31 -13.47 -0.16
N SER A 161 -34.26 -13.79 -1.46
CA SER A 161 -33.71 -15.04 -1.99
C SER A 161 -32.18 -15.13 -1.92
N LEU A 162 -31.47 -14.06 -1.56
CA LEU A 162 -30.02 -13.97 -1.57
C LEU A 162 -29.47 -13.79 -0.16
N GLU A 163 -28.30 -14.36 0.08
CA GLU A 163 -27.49 -14.21 1.29
C GLU A 163 -26.10 -13.71 0.89
N LEU A 164 -25.60 -12.69 1.60
CA LEU A 164 -24.25 -12.16 1.35
C LEU A 164 -23.19 -13.14 1.85
N ILE A 165 -22.13 -13.32 1.07
CA ILE A 165 -20.92 -13.98 1.55
C ILE A 165 -20.06 -12.93 2.26
N ILE A 166 -20.10 -12.95 3.59
CA ILE A 166 -19.37 -12.02 4.45
C ILE A 166 -17.87 -12.14 4.14
N ASN A 167 -17.18 -11.01 3.97
CA ASN A 167 -15.78 -10.86 3.57
C ASN A 167 -15.46 -11.06 2.08
N LYS A 168 -16.48 -11.15 1.21
CA LYS A 168 -16.31 -11.13 -0.26
C LYS A 168 -17.12 -9.99 -0.88
N SER A 169 -16.87 -8.79 -0.38
CA SER A 169 -17.57 -7.56 -0.78
C SER A 169 -16.59 -6.43 -1.05
N LEU A 170 -16.95 -5.55 -1.99
CA LEU A 170 -16.17 -4.40 -2.42
C LEU A 170 -17.04 -3.14 -2.38
N LYS A 171 -16.39 -1.97 -2.28
CA LYS A 171 -17.00 -0.65 -2.41
C LYS A 171 -16.23 0.16 -3.43
N GLY A 172 -16.93 0.86 -4.31
CA GLY A 172 -16.31 1.67 -5.37
C GLY A 172 -17.37 2.43 -6.17
N ASP A 173 -16.95 3.39 -6.99
CA ASP A 173 -17.81 4.12 -7.94
C ASP A 173 -17.99 3.25 -9.20
N PHE A 174 -18.85 2.23 -9.17
CA PHE A 174 -18.90 1.21 -10.22
C PHE A 174 -19.62 1.69 -11.48
N ASN A 175 -20.55 2.64 -11.36
CA ASN A 175 -21.27 3.21 -12.51
C ASN A 175 -20.66 4.54 -13.03
N GLY A 176 -19.72 5.14 -12.30
CA GLY A 176 -19.02 6.36 -12.69
C GLY A 176 -19.68 7.66 -12.26
N ASP A 177 -20.71 7.62 -11.41
CA ASP A 177 -21.51 8.78 -10.94
C ASP A 177 -20.91 9.51 -9.73
N GLU A 178 -19.71 9.11 -9.29
CA GLU A 178 -18.98 9.65 -8.13
C GLU A 178 -19.65 9.33 -6.76
N VAL A 179 -20.62 8.42 -6.73
CA VAL A 179 -21.22 7.87 -5.51
C VAL A 179 -20.63 6.49 -5.23
N VAL A 180 -20.45 6.14 -3.95
CA VAL A 180 -19.88 4.85 -3.56
C VAL A 180 -20.95 3.76 -3.62
N ASP A 181 -20.79 2.85 -4.56
CA ASP A 181 -21.63 1.68 -4.74
C ASP A 181 -21.14 0.48 -3.92
N PHE A 182 -21.97 -0.56 -3.88
CA PHE A 182 -21.68 -1.81 -3.19
C PHE A 182 -21.66 -2.99 -4.15
N PHE A 183 -20.65 -3.85 -4.03
CA PHE A 183 -20.56 -5.14 -4.70
C PHE A 183 -20.37 -6.25 -3.66
N SER A 184 -20.99 -7.41 -3.86
CA SER A 184 -20.72 -8.59 -3.05
C SER A 184 -20.97 -9.89 -3.79
N LEU A 185 -20.21 -10.93 -3.44
CA LEU A 185 -20.65 -12.29 -3.70
C LEU A 185 -21.87 -12.63 -2.86
N VAL A 186 -22.77 -13.41 -3.44
CA VAL A 186 -24.02 -13.86 -2.83
C VAL A 186 -24.27 -15.32 -3.11
N ASN A 187 -25.00 -15.98 -2.22
CA ASN A 187 -25.58 -17.30 -2.47
C ASN A 187 -27.09 -17.16 -2.65
N ASN A 188 -27.65 -17.89 -3.61
CA ASN A 188 -29.09 -18.11 -3.65
C ASN A 188 -29.49 -19.06 -2.52
N LYS A 189 -30.33 -18.60 -1.58
CA LYS A 189 -30.77 -19.40 -0.43
C LYS A 189 -31.52 -20.68 -0.80
N LYS A 190 -32.09 -20.75 -2.02
CA LYS A 190 -32.84 -21.92 -2.50
C LYS A 190 -31.98 -22.91 -3.27
N THR A 191 -31.12 -22.42 -4.17
CA THR A 191 -30.33 -23.28 -5.07
C THR A 191 -28.89 -23.49 -4.60
N ASN A 192 -28.42 -22.68 -3.65
CA ASN A 192 -27.03 -22.61 -3.20
C ASN A 192 -26.04 -22.23 -4.32
N GLU A 193 -26.53 -21.74 -5.46
CA GLU A 193 -25.68 -21.23 -6.53
C GLU A 193 -25.08 -19.88 -6.13
N LYS A 194 -23.78 -19.71 -6.41
CA LYS A 194 -23.04 -18.48 -6.16
C LYS A 194 -23.31 -17.48 -7.29
N GLY A 195 -23.41 -16.21 -6.93
CA GLY A 195 -23.52 -15.10 -7.87
C GLY A 195 -22.91 -13.83 -7.31
N VAL A 196 -23.17 -12.72 -7.99
CA VAL A 196 -22.75 -11.39 -7.58
C VAL A 196 -23.95 -10.45 -7.51
N LEU A 197 -23.89 -9.53 -6.56
CA LEU A 197 -24.86 -8.47 -6.32
C LEU A 197 -24.13 -7.13 -6.42
N ILE A 198 -24.72 -6.21 -7.18
CA ILE A 198 -24.29 -4.81 -7.21
C ILE A 198 -25.47 -3.94 -6.83
N ILE A 199 -25.23 -2.96 -5.96
CA ILE A 199 -26.18 -1.93 -5.58
C ILE A 199 -25.54 -0.58 -5.88
N HIS A 200 -26.09 0.15 -6.84
CA HIS A 200 -25.74 1.55 -7.04
C HIS A 200 -26.31 2.36 -5.89
N ASN A 201 -25.54 3.23 -5.27
CA ASN A 201 -26.04 4.03 -4.16
C ASN A 201 -26.57 5.40 -4.59
N SER A 202 -26.91 5.53 -5.86
CA SER A 202 -27.56 6.69 -6.45
C SER A 202 -29.00 6.86 -5.93
N VAL A 203 -29.66 7.98 -6.27
CA VAL A 203 -31.06 8.25 -5.89
C VAL A 203 -32.04 7.15 -6.33
N SER A 204 -31.77 6.46 -7.45
CA SER A 204 -32.61 5.34 -7.93
C SER A 204 -32.30 4.01 -7.24
N GLN A 205 -31.15 3.90 -6.56
CA GLN A 205 -30.66 2.71 -5.86
C GLN A 205 -30.80 1.41 -6.67
N GLU A 206 -30.35 1.44 -7.92
CA GLU A 206 -30.47 0.32 -8.85
C GLU A 206 -29.69 -0.92 -8.35
N THR A 207 -30.29 -2.09 -8.53
CA THR A 207 -29.73 -3.36 -8.05
C THR A 207 -29.59 -4.37 -9.18
N PHE A 208 -28.40 -4.94 -9.32
CA PHE A 208 -28.05 -5.91 -10.36
C PHE A 208 -27.62 -7.23 -9.72
N VAL A 209 -28.09 -8.34 -10.29
CA VAL A 209 -27.75 -9.69 -9.83
C VAL A 209 -27.39 -10.54 -11.04
N TYR A 210 -26.19 -11.11 -11.00
CA TYR A 210 -25.62 -11.98 -12.02
C TYR A 210 -25.23 -13.33 -11.38
N GLY A 211 -25.47 -14.45 -12.07
CA GLY A 211 -25.36 -15.78 -11.45
C GLY A 211 -26.46 -16.01 -10.41
N ALA A 212 -26.16 -16.78 -9.36
CA ALA A 212 -27.12 -17.15 -8.31
C ALA A 212 -28.43 -17.77 -8.88
N GLY A 213 -28.30 -18.55 -9.95
CA GLY A 213 -29.41 -19.17 -10.69
C GLY A 213 -29.97 -18.34 -11.84
N LYS A 214 -29.43 -17.14 -12.10
CA LYS A 214 -29.67 -16.38 -13.32
C LYS A 214 -28.52 -16.61 -14.31
N GLU A 215 -28.85 -16.94 -15.55
CA GLU A 215 -27.85 -17.18 -16.59
C GLU A 215 -27.13 -15.89 -16.98
N VAL A 216 -25.80 -15.97 -17.05
CA VAL A 216 -24.88 -14.89 -17.42
C VAL A 216 -23.75 -15.52 -18.22
N HIS A 217 -23.66 -15.18 -19.51
CA HIS A 217 -22.67 -15.75 -20.42
C HIS A 217 -22.62 -17.29 -20.40
N GLY A 218 -23.79 -17.94 -20.37
CA GLY A 218 -23.91 -19.40 -20.32
C GLY A 218 -23.66 -20.04 -18.95
N MET A 219 -23.44 -19.23 -17.90
CA MET A 219 -23.20 -19.70 -16.53
C MET A 219 -24.32 -19.25 -15.58
N THR A 220 -24.78 -20.13 -14.69
CA THR A 220 -25.74 -19.77 -13.62
C THR A 220 -25.11 -19.72 -12.23
N ASN A 221 -23.95 -20.37 -12.07
CA ASN A 221 -23.24 -20.51 -10.80
C ASN A 221 -21.79 -20.04 -10.95
N LEU A 222 -21.42 -19.01 -10.20
CA LEU A 222 -20.10 -18.36 -10.24
C LEU A 222 -19.19 -18.86 -9.11
N ASN A 223 -19.25 -20.15 -8.78
CA ASN A 223 -18.54 -20.72 -7.63
C ASN A 223 -17.02 -20.67 -7.76
N TRP A 224 -16.50 -20.55 -8.98
CA TRP A 224 -15.09 -20.44 -9.32
C TRP A 224 -14.43 -19.13 -8.84
N ILE A 225 -15.20 -18.10 -8.48
CA ILE A 225 -14.62 -16.83 -8.01
C ILE A 225 -13.98 -17.02 -6.63
N GLU A 226 -12.67 -16.76 -6.56
CA GLU A 226 -11.85 -16.83 -5.35
C GLU A 226 -11.27 -15.47 -4.99
N VAL A 227 -10.77 -14.73 -5.98
CA VAL A 227 -10.13 -13.42 -5.84
C VAL A 227 -11.06 -12.32 -6.39
N LEU A 228 -11.06 -11.18 -5.70
CA LEU A 228 -11.85 -9.99 -6.04
C LEU A 228 -10.96 -8.77 -5.94
N GLU A 229 -10.87 -8.00 -7.02
CA GLU A 229 -10.07 -6.77 -7.04
C GLU A 229 -10.83 -5.64 -7.74
N ILE A 230 -10.54 -4.39 -7.33
CA ILE A 230 -11.06 -3.20 -7.97
C ILE A 230 -10.08 -2.73 -9.02
N ILE A 231 -10.56 -2.53 -10.25
CA ILE A 231 -9.81 -1.86 -11.30
C ILE A 231 -10.20 -0.37 -11.29
N PRO A 232 -9.23 0.56 -11.16
CA PRO A 232 -9.53 1.99 -11.08
C PRO A 232 -10.31 2.53 -12.28
N LYS A 233 -11.22 3.47 -12.01
CA LYS A 233 -11.89 4.29 -13.02
C LYS A 233 -10.85 4.93 -13.94
N GLY A 234 -11.09 4.85 -15.24
CA GLY A 234 -10.20 5.41 -16.25
C GLY A 234 -9.04 4.52 -16.68
N GLU A 235 -8.86 3.33 -16.11
CA GLU A 235 -7.96 2.33 -16.68
C GLU A 235 -8.43 1.89 -18.07
N ILE A 236 -7.47 1.59 -18.93
CA ILE A 236 -7.73 1.01 -20.26
C ILE A 236 -7.66 -0.51 -20.11
N VAL A 237 -8.76 -1.18 -20.42
CA VAL A 237 -8.85 -2.63 -20.40
C VAL A 237 -9.12 -3.14 -21.82
N ALA A 238 -8.62 -4.33 -22.13
CA ALA A 238 -8.78 -4.97 -23.42
C ALA A 238 -9.16 -6.45 -23.19
N PRO A 239 -10.08 -7.01 -23.99
CA PRO A 239 -10.36 -8.45 -23.94
C PRO A 239 -9.18 -9.24 -24.54
N ASP A 240 -9.13 -10.54 -24.26
CA ASP A 240 -8.15 -11.42 -24.90
C ASP A 240 -8.47 -11.66 -26.38
N LEU A 241 -7.43 -11.60 -27.20
CA LEU A 241 -7.46 -12.02 -28.60
C LEU A 241 -7.25 -13.53 -28.66
N VAL A 242 -8.28 -14.26 -29.06
CA VAL A 242 -8.24 -15.73 -29.17
C VAL A 242 -8.09 -16.15 -30.63
N ASP A 243 -7.15 -17.06 -30.91
CA ASP A 243 -7.02 -17.73 -32.19
C ASP A 243 -8.26 -18.60 -32.45
N LYS A 244 -8.95 -18.36 -33.56
CA LYS A 244 -10.23 -19.02 -33.85
C LYS A 244 -10.10 -20.49 -34.22
N GLU A 245 -8.92 -20.93 -34.64
CA GLU A 245 -8.67 -22.31 -35.04
C GLU A 245 -8.11 -23.15 -33.88
N THR A 246 -7.18 -22.59 -33.10
CA THR A 246 -6.54 -23.32 -31.99
C THR A 246 -7.21 -23.09 -30.65
N GLY A 247 -7.88 -21.95 -30.46
CA GLY A 247 -8.39 -21.51 -29.16
C GLY A 247 -7.30 -20.89 -28.28
N ASP A 248 -6.08 -20.71 -28.78
CA ASP A 248 -4.98 -20.14 -28.01
C ASP A 248 -5.13 -18.62 -27.84
N ILE A 249 -4.72 -18.10 -26.68
CA ILE A 249 -4.67 -16.66 -26.43
C ILE A 249 -3.41 -16.07 -27.06
N LEU A 250 -3.64 -15.09 -27.95
CA LEU A 250 -2.60 -14.36 -28.66
C LEU A 250 -2.18 -13.07 -27.93
N GLY A 251 -2.80 -12.78 -26.79
CA GLY A 251 -2.60 -11.59 -25.97
C GLY A 251 -3.80 -10.63 -26.03
N PRO A 252 -3.69 -9.41 -25.47
CA PRO A 252 -4.81 -8.48 -25.41
C PRO A 252 -5.17 -7.91 -26.79
N ASP A 253 -6.45 -7.93 -27.14
CA ASP A 253 -6.98 -7.30 -28.34
C ASP A 253 -7.06 -5.78 -28.18
N GLN A 254 -5.95 -5.11 -28.52
CA GLN A 254 -5.84 -3.65 -28.47
C GLN A 254 -6.83 -2.93 -29.40
N THR A 255 -7.45 -3.62 -30.37
CA THR A 255 -8.46 -3.00 -31.25
C THR A 255 -9.82 -2.87 -30.58
N GLN A 256 -10.05 -3.63 -29.51
CA GLN A 256 -11.30 -3.65 -28.73
C GLN A 256 -11.10 -3.07 -27.32
N ASN A 257 -10.01 -2.33 -27.10
CA ASN A 257 -9.77 -1.70 -25.81
C ASN A 257 -10.76 -0.55 -25.54
N PHE A 258 -11.01 -0.29 -24.26
CA PHE A 258 -11.87 0.81 -23.84
C PHE A 258 -11.45 1.31 -22.45
N LYS A 259 -11.82 2.55 -22.17
CA LYS A 259 -11.55 3.20 -20.89
C LYS A 259 -12.75 2.98 -19.95
N LEU A 260 -12.47 2.53 -18.73
CA LEU A 260 -13.50 2.30 -17.71
C LEU A 260 -14.18 3.62 -17.29
N ILE A 261 -15.51 3.65 -17.32
CA ILE A 261 -16.33 4.81 -16.93
C ILE A 261 -16.47 4.91 -15.40
N GLY A 262 -16.63 3.78 -14.72
CA GLY A 262 -16.54 3.63 -13.28
C GLY A 262 -15.43 2.63 -12.91
N ASN A 263 -15.32 2.28 -11.64
CA ASN A 263 -14.49 1.17 -11.19
C ASN A 263 -14.93 -0.15 -11.86
N GLY A 264 -13.96 -0.92 -12.33
CA GLY A 264 -14.16 -2.30 -12.76
C GLY A 264 -14.02 -3.28 -11.59
N ILE A 265 -14.59 -4.47 -11.73
CA ILE A 265 -14.47 -5.55 -10.75
C ILE A 265 -13.79 -6.73 -11.43
N SER A 266 -12.54 -7.00 -11.06
CA SER A 266 -11.81 -8.19 -11.48
C SER A 266 -12.21 -9.38 -10.61
N MET A 267 -12.49 -10.51 -11.24
CA MET A 267 -12.85 -11.77 -10.60
C MET A 267 -12.01 -12.89 -11.20
N SER A 268 -11.25 -13.61 -10.37
CA SER A 268 -10.35 -14.68 -10.82
C SER A 268 -10.27 -15.85 -9.84
N VAL A 269 -9.64 -16.93 -10.31
CA VAL A 269 -9.20 -18.10 -9.54
C VAL A 269 -7.75 -17.86 -9.08
N GLU A 270 -7.37 -18.28 -7.88
CA GLU A 270 -6.02 -18.01 -7.32
C GLU A 270 -4.92 -18.78 -8.07
N GLU A 271 -5.21 -20.00 -8.54
CA GLU A 271 -4.24 -20.92 -9.14
C GLU A 271 -4.34 -21.07 -10.67
N SER A 272 -5.28 -20.40 -11.33
CA SER A 272 -5.41 -20.45 -12.79
C SER A 272 -5.47 -19.06 -13.42
N HIS A 273 -4.93 -18.96 -14.63
CA HIS A 273 -5.14 -17.88 -15.60
C HIS A 273 -6.60 -17.86 -16.07
N GLY A 274 -7.56 -17.71 -15.16
CA GLY A 274 -8.97 -17.83 -15.48
C GLY A 274 -9.76 -16.82 -14.69
N GLY A 275 -10.40 -15.89 -15.38
CA GLY A 275 -11.18 -14.87 -14.74
C GLY A 275 -11.91 -13.96 -15.71
N GLY A 276 -12.15 -12.74 -15.25
CA GLY A 276 -12.71 -11.69 -16.08
C GLY A 276 -13.08 -10.45 -15.29
N ILE A 277 -13.47 -9.42 -16.04
CA ILE A 277 -13.83 -8.11 -15.53
C ILE A 277 -15.32 -7.90 -15.74
N LEU A 278 -16.01 -7.53 -14.67
CA LEU A 278 -17.34 -6.95 -14.72
C LEU A 278 -17.22 -5.43 -14.65
N PHE A 279 -17.80 -4.71 -15.61
CA PHE A 279 -17.66 -3.26 -15.71
C PHE A 279 -18.91 -2.59 -16.26
N TRP A 280 -19.09 -1.30 -15.99
CA TRP A 280 -20.19 -0.50 -16.49
C TRP A 280 -19.85 0.14 -17.85
N ASN A 281 -20.73 -0.03 -18.85
CA ASN A 281 -20.56 0.56 -20.18
C ASN A 281 -21.31 1.90 -20.37
N GLY A 282 -21.91 2.43 -19.30
CA GLY A 282 -22.78 3.62 -19.34
C GLY A 282 -24.28 3.31 -19.28
N ASN A 283 -24.68 2.05 -19.47
CA ASN A 283 -26.09 1.63 -19.44
C ASN A 283 -26.34 0.31 -18.72
N ASN A 284 -25.42 -0.67 -18.81
CA ASN A 284 -25.50 -1.93 -18.09
C ASN A 284 -24.10 -2.48 -17.78
N TYR A 285 -24.04 -3.48 -16.89
CA TYR A 285 -22.80 -4.22 -16.68
C TYR A 285 -22.52 -5.18 -17.82
N GLN A 286 -21.26 -5.21 -18.22
CA GLN A 286 -20.68 -6.09 -19.23
C GLN A 286 -19.61 -6.96 -18.58
N TRP A 287 -19.47 -8.18 -19.08
CA TRP A 287 -18.46 -9.14 -18.65
C TRP A 287 -17.46 -9.37 -19.76
N TYR A 288 -16.16 -9.21 -19.47
CA TYR A 288 -15.07 -9.65 -20.33
C TYR A 288 -14.29 -10.75 -19.67
N HIS A 289 -14.09 -11.83 -20.42
CA HIS A 289 -13.19 -12.89 -20.00
C HIS A 289 -11.75 -12.41 -20.15
N ILE A 290 -10.95 -12.69 -19.13
CA ILE A 290 -9.51 -12.49 -19.11
C ILE A 290 -8.90 -13.76 -18.53
N GLU A 291 -7.94 -14.37 -19.22
CA GLU A 291 -7.10 -15.45 -18.70
C GLU A 291 -5.73 -14.93 -18.22
#